data_AF-A0A383AL05-F1
#
_entry.id   AF-A0A383AL05-F1
#
_cell.length_a   1.000
_cell.length_b   1.000
_cell.length_c   1.000
_cell.angle_alpha   90.00
_cell.angle_beta   90.00
_cell.angle_gamma   90.00
#
_symmetry.space_group_name_H-M   'P 1'
#
loop_
_entity.id
_entity.type
_entity.pdbx_description
1 polymer ?
#
loop_
_entity_poly.entity_id
_entity_poly.type
_entity_poly.pdbx_seq_one_letter_code
_entity_poly.pdbx_strand_id
1 'polypeptide(L)' 'MIFHISAQHDHSTCTRVLHGPEAVRSGQAWVEGNDSVKVIGAWGYPVSHRSFAVVEADTFEDVASLL' A
#
# COMPACT_ATOMS: atom_id res chain seq x y z
N MET A 1 13.71 6.61 10.15
CA MET A 1 13.81 5.12 10.18
C MET A 1 13.28 4.54 8.87
N ILE A 2 13.66 3.31 8.50
CA ILE A 2 13.14 2.64 7.29
C ILE A 2 12.19 1.51 7.70
N PHE A 3 11.03 1.46 7.07
CA PHE A 3 9.99 0.44 7.29
C PHE A 3 9.63 -0.27 5.99
N HIS A 4 9.22 -1.54 6.12
CA HIS A 4 8.68 -2.34 5.03
C HIS A 4 7.19 -2.61 5.28
N ILE A 5 6.36 -2.17 4.34
CA ILE A 5 4.92 -2.40 4.33
C ILE A 5 4.63 -3.54 3.37
N SER A 6 3.79 -4.50 3.79
CA SER A 6 3.27 -5.56 2.93
C SER A 6 1.76 -5.69 3.13
N ALA A 7 0.99 -5.61 2.05
CA ALA A 7 -0.44 -5.84 2.05
C ALA A 7 -0.79 -6.99 1.10
N GLN A 8 -1.69 -7.87 1.53
CA GLN A 8 -2.14 -9.00 0.74
C GLN A 8 -3.64 -9.24 0.95
N HIS A 9 -4.33 -9.60 -0.11
CA HIS A 9 -5.72 -10.04 -0.06
C HIS A 9 -5.91 -11.30 -0.91
N ASP A 10 -7.07 -11.93 -0.82
CA ASP A 10 -7.42 -13.06 -1.68
C ASP A 10 -8.06 -12.59 -2.99
N HIS A 11 -7.93 -13.37 -4.06
CA HIS A 11 -8.54 -13.03 -5.35
C HIS A 11 -10.07 -12.85 -5.28
N SER A 12 -10.75 -13.58 -4.40
CA SER A 12 -12.20 -13.51 -4.19
C SER A 12 -12.65 -12.19 -3.55
N THR A 13 -11.75 -11.49 -2.84
CA THR A 13 -12.02 -10.19 -2.20
C THR A 13 -11.38 -9.03 -2.96
N CYS A 14 -10.77 -9.28 -4.12
CA CYS A 14 -10.07 -8.26 -4.88
C CYS A 14 -11.04 -7.21 -5.43
N THR A 15 -10.92 -5.97 -4.95
CA THR A 15 -11.75 -4.84 -5.38
C THR A 15 -11.71 -4.63 -6.90
N ARG A 16 -10.55 -4.87 -7.54
CA ARG A 16 -10.40 -4.81 -8.99
C ARG A 16 -11.26 -5.86 -9.70
N VAL A 17 -11.30 -7.08 -9.17
CA VAL A 17 -12.08 -8.19 -9.73
C VAL A 17 -13.57 -7.95 -9.55
N LEU A 18 -13.97 -7.49 -8.37
CA LEU A 18 -15.38 -7.28 -8.01
C LEU A 18 -16.00 -6.04 -8.66
N HIS A 19 -15.22 -4.95 -8.82
CA HIS A 19 -15.73 -3.63 -9.15
C HIS A 19 -15.00 -2.95 -10.32
N GLY A 20 -14.06 -3.64 -10.95
CA GLY A 20 -13.31 -3.12 -12.10
C GLY A 20 -12.07 -2.28 -11.73
N PRO A 21 -11.29 -1.84 -12.74
CA PRO A 21 -9.98 -1.22 -12.55
C PRO A 21 -10.01 0.13 -11.82
N GLU A 22 -11.09 0.91 -11.94
CA GLU A 22 -11.18 2.22 -11.29
C GLU A 22 -11.37 2.11 -9.76
N ALA A 23 -11.91 1.01 -9.27
CA ALA A 23 -12.18 0.80 -7.86
C ALA A 23 -10.92 0.58 -7.00
N VAL A 24 -9.75 0.45 -7.63
CA VAL A 24 -8.47 0.16 -6.96
C VAL A 24 -7.80 1.45 -6.43
N ARG A 25 -8.13 2.60 -7.01
CA ARG A 25 -7.44 3.88 -6.74
C ARG A 25 -7.55 4.31 -5.27
N SER A 26 -8.72 4.15 -4.65
CA SER A 26 -8.92 4.55 -3.24
C SER A 26 -8.08 3.70 -2.27
N GLY A 27 -7.94 2.40 -2.54
CA GLY A 27 -7.19 1.48 -1.68
C GLY A 27 -5.66 1.57 -1.81
N GLN A 28 -5.17 2.42 -2.72
CA GLN A 28 -3.73 2.60 -2.97
C GLN A 28 -3.23 4.00 -2.62
N ALA A 29 -4.06 4.89 -2.07
CA ALA A 29 -3.66 6.28 -1.78
C ALA A 29 -2.42 6.39 -0.87
N TRP A 30 -2.21 5.42 0.02
CA TRP A 30 -1.05 5.35 0.90
C TRP A 30 0.31 5.27 0.15
N VAL A 31 0.33 4.87 -1.12
CA VAL A 31 1.57 4.81 -1.92
C VAL A 31 2.12 6.20 -2.30
N GLU A 32 1.32 7.25 -2.13
CA GLU A 32 1.75 8.64 -2.36
C GLU A 32 2.54 9.20 -1.16
N GLY A 33 2.41 8.58 0.02
CA GLY A 33 2.95 9.10 1.27
C GLY A 33 2.20 10.32 1.80
N ASN A 34 2.80 11.01 2.78
CA ASN A 34 2.30 12.25 3.36
C ASN A 34 3.47 13.06 3.96
N ASP A 35 3.17 14.12 4.72
CA ASP A 35 4.19 14.98 5.33
C ASP A 35 5.13 14.25 6.32
N SER A 36 4.67 13.15 6.93
CA SER A 36 5.43 12.37 7.92
C SER A 36 6.06 11.10 7.33
N VAL A 37 5.61 10.65 6.17
CA VAL A 37 6.03 9.37 5.57
C VAL A 37 6.39 9.56 4.11
N LYS A 38 7.67 9.31 3.80
CA LYS A 38 8.19 9.31 2.43
C LYS A 38 8.21 7.91 1.87
N VAL A 39 7.56 7.70 0.73
CA VAL A 39 7.63 6.43 0.00
C VAL A 39 8.92 6.39 -0.83
N ILE A 40 9.81 5.44 -0.53
CA ILE A 40 11.06 5.21 -1.28
C ILE A 40 10.77 4.42 -2.55
N GLY A 41 9.85 3.47 -2.46
CA GLY A 41 9.36 2.70 -3.59
C GLY A 41 8.17 1.84 -3.20
N ALA A 42 7.29 1.60 -4.17
CA ALA A 42 6.12 0.74 -4.04
C ALA A 42 6.06 -0.19 -5.26
N TRP A 43 5.73 -1.46 -5.01
CA TRP A 43 5.65 -2.49 -6.04
C TRP A 43 4.43 -3.38 -5.81
N GLY A 44 3.95 -3.97 -6.90
CA GLY A 44 2.87 -4.95 -6.87
C GLY A 44 3.33 -6.30 -7.41
N TYR A 45 2.83 -7.37 -6.82
CA TYR A 45 2.89 -8.73 -7.35
C TYR A 45 1.46 -9.24 -7.60
N PRO A 46 0.88 -8.93 -8.78
CA PRO A 46 -0.53 -9.17 -9.05
C PRO A 46 -0.95 -10.63 -8.92
N VAL A 47 -0.09 -11.57 -9.35
CA VAL A 47 -0.39 -13.01 -9.34
C VAL A 47 -0.61 -13.54 -7.92
N SER A 48 0.03 -12.94 -6.92
CA SER A 48 -0.14 -13.29 -5.50
C SER A 48 -1.06 -12.33 -4.74
N HIS A 49 -1.72 -11.39 -5.43
CA HIS A 49 -2.57 -10.37 -4.81
C HIS A 49 -1.87 -9.61 -3.67
N ARG A 50 -0.59 -9.30 -3.88
CA ARG A 50 0.27 -8.68 -2.86
C ARG A 50 0.84 -7.36 -3.37
N SER A 51 0.93 -6.37 -2.49
CA SER A 51 1.67 -5.12 -2.69
C SER A 51 2.67 -4.94 -1.55
N PHE A 52 3.76 -4.23 -1.85
CA PHE A 52 4.80 -3.95 -0.88
C PHE A 52 5.40 -2.57 -1.13
N ALA A 53 5.86 -1.93 -0.07
CA ALA A 53 6.55 -0.66 -0.14
C ALA A 53 7.65 -0.57 0.90
N VAL A 54 8.66 0.23 0.58
CA VAL A 54 9.67 0.68 1.53
C VAL A 54 9.43 2.15 1.78
N VAL A 55 9.31 2.52 3.05
CA VAL A 55 9.02 3.91 3.45
C VAL A 55 10.03 4.40 4.48
N GLU A 56 10.25 5.70 4.49
CA GLU A 56 11.04 6.41 5.48
C GLU A 56 10.10 7.26 6.35
N ALA A 57 10.19 7.10 7.67
CA ALA A 57 9.40 7.83 8.66
C ALA A 57 10.14 7.94 9.99
N ASP A 58 9.76 8.89 10.85
CA ASP A 58 10.42 9.11 12.15
C ASP A 58 9.99 8.08 13.19
N THR A 59 8.72 7.64 13.19
CA THR A 59 8.19 6.65 14.11
C THR A 59 7.37 5.57 13.40
N PHE A 60 7.07 4.48 14.11
CA PHE A 60 6.16 3.46 13.58
C PHE A 60 4.72 3.98 13.51
N GLU A 61 4.34 4.82 14.47
CA GLU A 61 3.03 5.45 14.58
C GLU A 61 2.71 6.34 13.37
N ASP A 62 3.73 7.02 12.81
CA ASP A 62 3.59 7.79 11.57
C ASP A 62 3.22 6.88 10.39
N VAL A 63 3.86 5.71 10.30
CA VAL A 63 3.55 4.70 9.27
C VAL A 63 2.17 4.08 9.49
N ALA A 64 1.80 3.78 10.73
CA ALA A 64 0.49 3.22 11.06
C ALA A 64 -0.66 4.18 10.73
N SER A 65 -0.42 5.50 10.83
CA SER A 65 -1.41 6.53 10.53
C SER A 65 -1.56 6.83 9.02
N LEU A 66 -0.70 6.27 8.17
CA LEU A 66 -0.76 6.40 6.72
C LEU A 66 -1.75 5.42 6.07
N LEU A 67 -2.04 4.29 6.74
CA LEU A 67 -2.81 3.15 6.21
C LEU A 67 -4.29 3.23 6.59
#